data_AF-A0A8W8NVF8-F1
#
_entry.id   AF-A0A8W8NVF8-F1
#
_cell.length_a   1.000
_cell.length_b   1.000
_cell.length_c   1.000
_cell.angle_alpha   90.00
_cell.angle_beta   90.00
_cell.angle_gamma   90.00
#
_symmetry.space_group_name_H-M   'P 1'
#
loop_
_entity.id
_entity.type
_entity.pdbx_description
1 polymer ?
#
loop_
_entity_poly.entity_id
_entity_poly.type
_entity_poly.pdbx_seq_one_letter_code
_entity_poly.pdbx_strand_id
1 'polypeptide(L)'
;MPVTKMQLVLFIAYFIGIFSVDAFGDGPSAWKQYRFRQFYLDASNLSATQTTTSQRTRCYTDNTTAPDLPTNIIDIPCKQTARYVIVETTYDAPEDDYLDEHGAILEICEIKVYGCEVDTYGVDCMPCIGCQYCDVSSGVCDACEEMLMRSR
;
A
#
# COMPACT_ATOMS: atom_id res chain seq x y z
N MET A 1 -1.06 27.73 4.86
CA MET A 1 -0.36 27.04 3.75
C MET A 1 -1.18 25.81 3.44
N PRO A 2 -1.74 25.66 2.23
CA PRO A 2 -2.56 24.49 1.93
C PRO A 2 -1.68 23.23 1.97
N VAL A 3 -2.18 22.17 2.59
CA VAL A 3 -1.52 20.86 2.58
C VAL A 3 -1.65 20.29 1.18
N THR A 4 -0.57 20.22 0.42
CA THR A 4 -0.60 19.73 -0.98
C THR A 4 -0.46 18.21 -1.08
N LYS A 5 -0.13 17.55 0.02
CA LYS A 5 0.08 16.10 0.09
C LYS A 5 -0.19 15.61 1.50
N MET A 6 -1.04 14.59 1.60
CA MET A 6 -1.33 13.89 2.85
C MET A 6 -0.83 12.45 2.77
N GLN A 7 -0.28 11.95 3.88
CA GLN A 7 0.40 10.68 3.92
C GLN A 7 0.17 9.95 5.23
N LEU A 8 -0.25 8.69 5.14
CA LEU A 8 -0.35 7.74 6.24
C LEU A 8 0.70 6.65 6.06
N VAL A 9 1.45 6.36 7.12
CA VAL A 9 2.52 5.36 7.10
C VAL A 9 2.22 4.32 8.17
N LEU A 10 1.94 3.09 7.74
CA LEU A 10 1.85 1.95 8.63
C LEU A 10 3.19 1.22 8.64
N PHE A 11 3.79 1.12 9.83
CA PHE A 11 4.92 0.25 10.06
C PHE A 11 4.39 -1.15 10.27
N ILE A 12 4.79 -2.09 9.42
CA ILE A 12 4.32 -3.47 9.51
C ILE A 12 5.56 -4.34 9.60
N ALA A 13 5.59 -5.21 10.61
CA ALA A 13 6.72 -6.11 10.83
C ALA A 13 6.73 -7.22 9.77
N TYR A 14 7.23 -6.88 8.58
CA TYR A 14 7.51 -7.77 7.45
C TYR A 14 6.35 -8.68 7.02
N PHE A 15 5.59 -8.22 6.03
CA PHE A 15 4.45 -8.96 5.51
C PHE A 15 4.45 -9.02 3.99
N ILE A 16 3.81 -10.08 3.48
CA ILE A 16 3.49 -10.39 2.09
C ILE A 16 1.97 -10.28 1.95
N GLY A 17 1.37 -9.37 1.17
CA GLY A 17 -0.06 -9.13 1.43
C GLY A 17 -1.07 -8.77 0.38
N ILE A 18 -2.31 -9.06 0.74
CA ILE A 18 -3.49 -8.38 0.24
C ILE A 18 -3.79 -7.27 1.25
N PHE A 19 -4.06 -6.06 0.77
CA PHE A 19 -4.51 -4.97 1.61
C PHE A 19 -6.01 -4.83 1.45
N SER A 20 -6.76 -4.81 2.56
CA SER A 20 -8.12 -4.27 2.53
C SER A 20 -8.07 -2.85 3.06
N VAL A 21 -8.61 -1.91 2.29
CA VAL A 21 -8.92 -0.58 2.80
C VAL A 21 -10.41 -0.49 2.97
N ASP A 22 -10.84 -0.31 4.22
CA ASP A 22 -12.24 -0.21 4.58
C ASP A 22 -12.56 1.25 4.93
N ALA A 23 -13.58 1.80 4.27
CA ALA A 23 -14.21 3.06 4.62
C ALA A 23 -15.59 2.76 5.23
N PHE A 24 -15.68 2.71 6.56
CA PHE A 24 -16.96 2.56 7.26
C PHE A 24 -17.56 3.92 7.56
N GLY A 25 -18.76 4.20 7.05
CA GLY A 25 -19.55 5.34 7.48
C GLY A 25 -20.94 4.92 7.92
N ASP A 26 -21.17 4.85 9.24
CA ASP A 26 -22.51 4.74 9.81
C ASP A 26 -23.21 6.11 9.70
N GLY A 27 -23.85 6.33 8.55
CA GLY A 27 -24.81 7.41 8.34
C GLY A 27 -24.45 8.40 7.22
N PRO A 28 -25.45 9.01 6.56
CA PRO A 28 -25.30 9.84 5.36
C PRO A 28 -24.62 11.21 5.59
N SER A 29 -24.08 11.49 6.77
CA SER A 29 -23.54 12.82 7.14
C SER A 29 -22.20 12.79 7.89
N ALA A 30 -21.60 11.63 8.13
CA ALA A 30 -20.37 11.54 8.94
C ALA A 30 -19.08 11.35 8.12
N TRP A 31 -19.18 10.87 6.88
CA TRP A 31 -18.01 10.50 6.06
C TRP A 31 -18.15 11.07 4.66
N LYS A 32 -17.13 11.82 4.22
CA LYS A 32 -17.10 12.43 2.89
C LYS A 32 -16.38 11.47 1.94
N GLN A 33 -17.12 10.49 1.41
CA GLN A 33 -16.58 9.41 0.57
C GLN A 33 -15.73 9.91 -0.62
N TYR A 34 -16.00 11.11 -1.13
CA TYR A 34 -15.17 11.74 -2.16
C TYR A 34 -13.72 12.01 -1.72
N ARG A 35 -13.43 12.17 -0.43
CA ARG A 35 -12.06 12.31 0.12
C ARG A 35 -11.25 11.02 0.10
N PHE A 36 -11.88 9.91 -0.30
CA PHE A 36 -11.20 8.64 -0.52
C PHE A 36 -10.77 8.45 -1.99
N ARG A 37 -10.90 9.48 -2.84
CA ARG A 37 -10.47 9.43 -4.25
C ARG A 37 -8.97 9.67 -4.42
N GLN A 38 -8.45 9.20 -5.54
CA GLN A 38 -7.13 9.49 -6.09
C GLN A 38 -5.97 9.26 -5.11
N PHE A 39 -6.14 8.29 -4.21
CA PHE A 39 -5.07 7.87 -3.34
C PHE A 39 -4.19 6.80 -4.01
N TYR A 40 -3.01 6.66 -3.45
CA TYR A 40 -2.00 5.70 -3.86
C TYR A 40 -1.62 4.83 -2.68
N LEU A 41 -1.42 3.55 -2.92
CA LEU A 41 -0.85 2.61 -1.94
C LEU A 41 0.49 2.11 -2.48
N ASP A 42 1.54 2.37 -1.71
CA ASP A 42 2.90 1.96 -2.01
C ASP A 42 3.45 1.04 -0.92
N ALA A 43 4.23 0.05 -1.32
CA ALA A 43 5.03 -0.81 -0.44
C ALA A 43 6.51 -0.40 -0.52
N SER A 44 7.18 -0.36 0.65
CA SER A 44 8.57 0.05 0.76
C SER A 44 9.30 -0.63 1.92
N ASN A 45 10.62 -0.81 1.78
CA ASN A 45 11.51 -1.22 2.88
C ASN A 45 12.06 -0.04 3.69
N LEU A 46 11.89 1.18 3.18
CA LEU A 46 12.33 2.43 3.79
C LEU A 46 11.13 3.33 4.07
N SER A 47 11.27 4.20 5.07
CA SER A 47 10.17 5.07 5.48
C SER A 47 9.79 6.08 4.40
N ALA A 48 8.59 6.63 4.55
CA ALA A 48 8.10 7.75 3.77
C ALA A 48 9.04 8.96 3.71
N THR A 49 9.74 9.23 4.81
CA THR A 49 10.66 10.37 4.94
C THR A 49 11.98 10.16 4.20
N GLN A 50 12.31 8.91 3.87
CA GLN A 50 13.57 8.53 3.22
C GLN A 50 13.42 8.23 1.72
N THR A 51 12.18 8.07 1.24
CA THR A 51 11.91 7.64 -0.14
C THR A 51 10.90 8.54 -0.81
N THR A 52 11.06 8.77 -2.11
CA THR A 52 10.03 9.39 -2.93
C THR A 52 9.03 8.36 -3.46
N THR A 53 7.85 8.80 -3.88
CA THR A 53 6.82 7.95 -4.49
C THR A 53 7.37 7.12 -5.67
N SER A 54 8.31 7.66 -6.46
CA SER A 54 8.93 6.95 -7.60
C SER A 54 9.94 5.86 -7.22
N GLN A 55 10.39 5.82 -5.96
CA GLN A 55 11.36 4.83 -5.46
C GLN A 55 10.68 3.65 -4.74
N ARG A 56 9.36 3.69 -4.60
CA ARG A 56 8.57 2.68 -3.89
C ARG A 56 7.86 1.77 -4.89
N THR A 57 7.43 0.60 -4.44
CA THR A 57 6.64 -0.29 -5.29
C THR A 57 5.17 0.14 -5.22
N ARG A 58 4.61 0.56 -6.35
CA ARG A 58 3.19 0.90 -6.47
C ARG A 58 2.34 -0.38 -6.40
N CYS A 59 1.51 -0.48 -5.37
CA CYS A 59 0.55 -1.57 -5.22
C CYS A 59 -0.83 -1.22 -5.78
N TYR A 60 -1.26 0.03 -5.60
CA TYR A 60 -2.57 0.49 -6.07
C TYR A 60 -2.59 1.98 -6.37
N THR A 61 -3.36 2.33 -7.39
CA THR A 61 -3.68 3.71 -7.75
C THR A 61 -5.18 3.81 -7.92
N ASP A 62 -5.85 4.61 -7.09
CA ASP A 62 -7.21 5.01 -7.38
C ASP A 62 -7.22 6.04 -8.51
N ASN A 63 -8.02 5.78 -9.54
CA ASN A 63 -8.23 6.70 -10.65
C ASN A 63 -9.65 7.29 -10.66
N THR A 64 -10.40 7.10 -9.57
CA THR A 64 -11.77 7.60 -9.46
C THR A 64 -11.75 9.13 -9.43
N THR A 65 -12.54 9.76 -10.29
CA THR A 65 -12.68 11.21 -10.39
C THR A 65 -14.10 11.64 -10.10
N ALA A 66 -14.30 12.89 -9.67
CA ALA A 66 -15.65 13.45 -9.54
C ALA A 66 -16.43 13.32 -10.86
N PRO A 67 -17.72 12.95 -10.83
CA PRO A 67 -18.57 12.78 -9.65
C PRO A 67 -18.58 11.36 -9.04
N ASP A 68 -17.84 10.42 -9.61
CA ASP A 68 -17.89 9.00 -9.22
C ASP A 68 -17.28 8.77 -7.84
N LEU A 69 -17.73 7.76 -7.10
CA LEU A 69 -17.25 7.46 -5.75
C LEU A 69 -16.49 6.13 -5.74
N PRO A 70 -15.33 6.06 -5.06
CA PRO A 70 -14.56 4.84 -4.92
C PRO A 70 -15.31 3.83 -4.05
N THR A 71 -15.03 2.54 -4.24
CA THR A 71 -15.71 1.48 -3.48
C THR A 71 -15.31 1.53 -1.99
N ASN A 72 -16.26 1.24 -1.09
CA ASN A 72 -16.03 1.32 0.36
C ASN A 72 -15.08 0.24 0.91
N ILE A 73 -14.98 -0.91 0.22
CA ILE A 73 -14.08 -2.01 0.57
C ILE A 73 -13.31 -2.35 -0.70
N ILE A 74 -11.98 -2.28 -0.63
CA ILE A 74 -11.10 -2.56 -1.77
C ILE A 74 -10.04 -3.56 -1.32
N ASP A 75 -10.11 -4.78 -1.86
CA ASP A 75 -9.06 -5.79 -1.75
C ASP A 75 -7.99 -5.54 -2.82
N ILE A 76 -6.81 -5.11 -2.38
CA ILE A 76 -5.67 -4.75 -3.22
C ILE A 76 -4.62 -5.88 -3.15
N PRO A 77 -4.47 -6.71 -4.19
CA PRO A 77 -3.43 -7.73 -4.21
C PRO A 77 -2.04 -7.11 -4.43
N CYS A 78 -1.16 -7.15 -3.43
CA CYS A 78 0.22 -6.69 -3.56
C CYS A 78 1.22 -7.62 -2.87
N LYS A 79 1.67 -8.62 -3.63
CA LYS A 79 2.64 -9.60 -3.16
C LYS A 79 4.05 -9.02 -3.21
N GLN A 80 4.46 -8.36 -2.13
CA GLN A 80 5.81 -7.83 -1.97
C GLN A 80 6.27 -8.00 -0.53
N THR A 81 7.56 -8.27 -0.35
CA THR A 81 8.20 -8.20 0.96
C THR A 81 8.49 -6.73 1.30
N ALA A 82 7.79 -6.18 2.28
CA ALA A 82 7.92 -4.77 2.66
C ALA A 82 7.86 -4.56 4.19
N ARG A 83 8.39 -3.42 4.64
CA ARG A 83 8.36 -2.97 6.05
C ARG A 83 7.37 -1.84 6.29
N TYR A 84 7.04 -1.10 5.25
CA TYR A 84 6.14 0.04 5.30
C TYR A 84 5.07 -0.11 4.22
N VAL A 85 3.84 0.11 4.63
CA VAL A 85 2.73 0.41 3.73
C VAL A 85 2.46 1.89 3.84
N ILE A 86 2.46 2.55 2.69
CA ILE A 86 2.41 3.98 2.59
C ILE A 86 1.20 4.34 1.75
N VAL A 87 0.26 5.06 2.36
CA VAL A 87 -0.91 5.59 1.66
C VAL A 87 -0.74 7.09 1.50
N GLU A 88 -0.85 7.58 0.27
CA GLU A 88 -0.68 8.99 -0.05
C GLU A 88 -1.82 9.49 -0.93
N THR A 89 -2.21 10.75 -0.75
CA THR A 89 -3.05 11.46 -1.71
C THR A 89 -2.54 12.88 -1.91
N THR A 90 -2.76 13.38 -3.12
CA THR A 90 -2.58 14.79 -3.49
C THR A 90 -3.89 15.39 -3.97
N TYR A 91 -5.00 14.67 -3.83
CA TYR A 91 -6.31 15.08 -4.30
C TYR A 91 -6.92 16.10 -3.35
N ASP A 92 -7.16 17.28 -3.89
CA ASP A 92 -7.92 18.34 -3.26
C ASP A 92 -9.36 18.23 -3.79
N ALA A 93 -10.30 17.90 -2.91
CA ALA A 93 -11.66 17.60 -3.31
C ALA A 93 -12.41 18.91 -3.65
N PRO A 94 -12.92 19.09 -4.88
CA PRO A 94 -13.64 20.31 -5.25
C PRO A 94 -14.94 20.50 -4.45
N GLU A 95 -15.48 19.43 -3.85
CA GLU A 95 -16.62 19.50 -2.95
C GLU A 95 -16.31 20.21 -1.61
N ASP A 96 -15.04 20.33 -1.23
CA ASP A 96 -14.60 21.01 -0.01
C ASP A 96 -14.43 22.53 -0.16
N ASP A 97 -14.30 23.02 -1.40
CA ASP A 97 -14.18 24.45 -1.71
C ASP A 97 -15.38 25.30 -1.23
N TYR A 98 -16.53 24.66 -0.96
CA TYR A 98 -17.70 25.36 -0.40
C TYR A 98 -17.55 25.75 1.09
N LEU A 99 -16.62 25.12 1.81
CA LEU A 99 -16.47 25.24 3.27
C LEU A 99 -15.11 25.83 3.72
N ASP A 100 -14.34 26.43 2.81
CA ASP A 100 -12.95 26.91 3.03
C ASP A 100 -11.97 25.80 3.50
N GLU A 101 -12.32 24.53 3.33
CA GLU A 101 -11.41 23.40 3.58
C GLU A 101 -10.58 23.18 2.32
N HIS A 102 -9.33 23.66 2.32
CA HIS A 102 -8.42 23.51 1.18
C HIS A 102 -7.26 22.57 1.49
N GLY A 103 -6.97 21.67 0.56
CA GLY A 103 -5.82 20.79 0.58
C GLY A 103 -6.18 19.31 0.54
N ALA A 104 -5.15 18.50 0.35
CA ALA A 104 -5.30 17.06 0.26
C ALA A 104 -5.77 16.48 1.62
N ILE A 105 -6.97 15.90 1.64
CA ILE A 105 -7.54 15.21 2.81
C ILE A 105 -7.80 13.76 2.41
N LEU A 106 -7.40 12.83 3.28
CA LEU A 106 -7.62 11.40 3.11
C LEU A 106 -8.38 10.85 4.32
N GLU A 107 -9.63 10.44 4.11
CA GLU A 107 -10.45 9.81 5.15
C GLU A 107 -10.43 8.29 4.96
N ILE A 108 -9.58 7.60 5.72
CA ILE A 108 -9.51 6.14 5.78
C ILE A 108 -9.90 5.70 7.19
N CYS A 109 -10.85 4.77 7.28
CA CYS A 109 -11.27 4.21 8.57
C CYS A 109 -10.28 3.14 9.05
N GLU A 110 -9.98 2.19 8.18
CA GLU A 110 -9.18 1.02 8.54
C GLU A 110 -8.36 0.53 7.36
N ILE A 111 -7.13 0.09 7.64
CA ILE A 111 -6.27 -0.64 6.71
C ILE A 111 -5.96 -1.98 7.35
N LYS A 112 -6.39 -3.06 6.71
CA LYS A 112 -6.02 -4.42 7.09
C LYS A 112 -4.94 -4.93 6.15
N VAL A 113 -3.87 -5.44 6.74
CA VAL A 113 -2.77 -6.05 5.97
C VAL A 113 -2.75 -7.53 6.29
N TYR A 114 -3.03 -8.33 5.28
CA TYR A 114 -2.96 -9.78 5.37
C TYR A 114 -1.58 -10.22 4.92
N GLY A 115 -0.96 -11.19 5.57
CA GLY A 115 0.29 -11.74 5.07
C GLY A 115 1.03 -12.72 5.94
N CYS A 116 2.24 -13.05 5.50
CA CYS A 116 3.12 -14.02 6.13
C CYS A 116 4.47 -13.42 6.55
N GLU A 117 5.18 -14.11 7.43
CA GLU A 117 6.53 -13.74 7.88
C GLU A 117 7.59 -13.89 6.77
N VAL A 118 8.73 -13.23 6.98
CA VAL A 118 9.92 -13.41 6.14
C VAL A 118 10.43 -14.82 6.29
N ASP A 119 10.76 -15.48 5.17
CA ASP A 119 11.08 -16.92 5.04
C ASP A 119 9.89 -17.81 4.66
N THR A 120 8.73 -17.22 4.39
CA THR A 120 7.58 -17.94 3.85
C THR A 120 7.12 -17.38 2.51
N TYR A 121 6.37 -18.17 1.74
CA TYR A 121 5.84 -17.80 0.44
C TYR A 121 4.42 -18.34 0.21
N GLY A 122 3.75 -17.77 -0.77
CA GLY A 122 2.40 -18.18 -1.16
C GLY A 122 1.31 -17.74 -0.20
N VAL A 123 0.08 -18.18 -0.46
CA VAL A 123 -1.11 -17.83 0.34
C VAL A 123 -1.19 -18.61 1.66
N ASP A 124 -0.57 -19.79 1.70
CA ASP A 124 -0.56 -20.68 2.86
C ASP A 124 0.67 -20.48 3.77
N CYS A 125 1.47 -19.44 3.52
CA CYS A 125 2.69 -19.14 4.26
C CYS A 125 3.65 -20.34 4.36
N MET A 126 3.89 -20.99 3.22
CA MET A 126 4.78 -22.16 3.17
C MET A 126 6.23 -21.73 3.39
N PRO A 127 7.03 -22.46 4.18
CA PRO A 127 8.42 -22.08 4.43
C PRO A 127 9.27 -22.20 3.15
N CYS A 128 10.16 -21.23 2.94
CA CYS A 128 11.22 -21.29 1.93
C CYS A 128 12.13 -22.49 2.24
N ILE A 129 12.47 -23.28 1.22
CA ILE A 129 13.35 -24.45 1.36
C ILE A 129 14.67 -24.17 0.66
N GLY A 130 15.77 -24.20 1.42
CA GLY A 130 17.12 -24.06 0.87
C GLY A 130 17.68 -22.62 0.87
N CYS A 131 16.93 -21.65 1.39
CA CYS A 131 17.38 -20.27 1.59
C CYS A 131 16.61 -19.60 2.73
N GLN A 132 17.16 -18.50 3.24
CA GLN A 132 16.48 -17.65 4.22
C GLN A 132 15.47 -16.68 3.57
N TYR A 133 15.69 -16.32 2.31
CA TYR A 133 14.83 -15.39 1.56
C TYR A 133 14.51 -16.02 0.20
N CYS A 134 13.23 -16.13 -0.12
CA CYS A 134 12.75 -16.60 -1.41
C CYS A 134 11.72 -15.66 -2.01
N ASP A 135 11.47 -15.81 -3.30
CA ASP A 135 10.40 -15.10 -3.99
C ASP A 135 9.07 -15.36 -3.29
N VAL A 136 8.39 -14.26 -2.99
CA VAL A 136 7.15 -14.20 -2.23
C VAL A 136 5.99 -15.01 -2.83
N SER A 137 5.99 -15.17 -4.16
CA SER A 137 4.90 -15.84 -4.86
C SER A 137 5.20 -17.31 -5.14
N SER A 138 6.43 -17.62 -5.53
CA SER A 138 6.84 -18.93 -6.05
C SER A 138 7.66 -19.76 -5.08
N GLY A 139 8.23 -19.16 -4.03
CA GLY A 139 9.12 -19.84 -3.10
C GLY A 139 10.52 -20.10 -3.66
N VAL A 140 10.82 -19.59 -4.86
CA VAL A 140 12.12 -19.77 -5.50
C VAL A 140 13.15 -18.90 -4.81
N CYS A 141 14.20 -19.53 -4.27
CA CYS A 141 15.34 -18.80 -3.75
C CYS A 141 16.02 -18.03 -4.88
N ASP A 142 16.35 -16.77 -4.66
CA ASP A 142 17.28 -16.06 -5.54
C ASP A 142 18.58 -16.87 -5.54
N ALA A 143 18.87 -17.51 -6.68
CA ALA A 143 20.12 -18.22 -6.85
C ALA A 143 21.22 -17.19 -6.68
N CYS A 144 21.98 -17.26 -5.58
CA CYS A 144 23.21 -16.49 -5.44
C CYS A 144 23.98 -16.64 -6.75
N GLU A 145 24.21 -15.52 -7.42
CA GLU A 145 24.88 -15.43 -8.71
C GLU A 145 26.15 -16.30 -8.68
N GLU A 146 26.15 -17.33 -9.51
CA GLU A 146 27.30 -18.09 -9.99
C GLU A 146 28.38 -18.53 -8.98
N MET A 147 28.23 -19.78 -8.50
CA MET A 147 29.37 -20.68 -8.32
C MET A 147 30.00 -21.15 -9.67
N LEU A 148 29.81 -20.42 -10.78
CA LEU A 148 30.34 -20.76 -12.11
C LEU A 148 31.77 -20.24 -12.37
N MET A 149 32.54 -19.91 -11.33
CA MET A 149 33.99 -19.68 -11.41
C MET A 149 34.79 -20.69 -10.57
N ARG A 150 34.31 -21.92 -10.40
CA ARG A 150 35.05 -22.96 -9.66
C ARG A 150 35.10 -24.35 -10.29
N SER A 151 34.97 -24.44 -11.62
CA SER A 151 35.35 -25.65 -12.36
C SER A 151 35.62 -25.36 -13.84
N ARG A 152 36.72 -24.68 -14.16
CA ARG A 152 37.56 -24.92 -15.35
C ARG A 152 38.82 -24.07 -15.29
#